data_AF-A0A6J4TFF3-F1
#
_entry.id   AF-A0A6J4TFF3-F1
#
_cell.length_a   1.000
_cell.length_b   1.000
_cell.length_c   1.000
_cell.angle_alpha   90.00
_cell.angle_beta   90.00
_cell.angle_gamma   90.00
#
_symmetry.space_group_name_H-M   'P 1'
#
loop_
_entity.id
_entity.type
_entity.pdbx_description
1 polymer ?
#
loop_
_entity_poly.entity_id
_entity_poly.type
_entity_poly.pdbx_seq_one_letter_code
_entity_poly.pdbx_strand_id
1 'polypeptide(L)' 'MRVWVDLTNTAHVYVLRPLVERLEAAGHEVEITARPLSQTVDALEQ' A
#
# COMPACT_ATOMS: atom_id res chain seq x y z
N MET A 1 -11.82 -11.13 0.30
CA MET A 1 -12.35 -10.08 -0.60
C MET A 1 -11.18 -9.50 -1.38
N ARG A 2 -11.42 -8.86 -2.53
CA ARG A 2 -10.39 -8.15 -3.30
C ARG A 2 -10.39 -6.67 -2.91
N VAL A 3 -9.25 -6.15 -2.49
CA VAL A 3 -9.07 -4.75 -2.08
C VAL A 3 -7.99 -4.12 -2.95
N TRP A 4 -8.25 -2.93 -3.48
CA TRP A 4 -7.29 -2.17 -4.26
C TRP A 4 -6.86 -0.93 -3.49
N VAL A 5 -5.55 -0.70 -3.40
CA VAL A 5 -4.95 0.45 -2.71
C VAL A 5 -4.08 1.22 -3.70
N ASP A 6 -4.50 2.45 -4.05
CA ASP A 6 -3.73 3.35 -4.93
C ASP A 6 -2.95 4.38 -4.11
N LEU A 7 -1.63 4.34 -4.22
CA LEU A 7 -0.71 5.23 -3.52
C LEU A 7 -0.32 6.39 -4.43
N THR A 8 -0.79 7.60 -4.07
CA THR A 8 -0.55 8.81 -4.84
C THR A 8 0.57 9.69 -4.28
N ASN A 9 1.06 9.39 -3.08
CA ASN A 9 2.23 10.03 -2.47
C ASN A 9 2.92 9.10 -1.46
N THR A 10 4.11 9.49 -1.03
CA THR A 10 4.97 8.71 -0.13
C THR A 10 4.35 8.52 1.26
N ALA A 11 3.60 9.49 1.79
CA ALA A 11 2.98 9.37 3.11
C ALA A 11 1.93 8.24 3.16
N HIS A 12 1.25 7.96 2.05
CA HIS A 12 0.27 6.88 1.98
C HIS A 12 0.90 5.50 2.25
N VAL A 13 2.15 5.27 1.82
CA VAL A 13 2.86 4.01 2.07
C VAL A 13 2.91 3.71 3.57
N TYR A 14 3.34 4.69 4.37
CA TYR A 14 3.50 4.52 5.81
C TYR A 14 2.17 4.48 6.55
N VAL A 15 1.22 5.34 6.17
CA VAL A 15 -0.10 5.42 6.83
C VAL A 15 -0.95 4.17 6.56
N LEU A 16 -0.88 3.61 5.35
CA LEU A 16 -1.76 2.50 4.94
C LEU A 16 -1.14 1.13 5.19
N ARG A 17 0.17 1.01 5.40
CA ARG A 17 0.83 -0.28 5.67
C ARG A 17 0.17 -1.08 6.81
N PRO A 18 -0.12 -0.50 8.00
CA PRO A 18 -0.78 -1.25 9.07
C PRO A 18 -2.21 -1.71 8.74
N LEU A 19 -2.86 -1.06 7.77
CA LEU A 19 -4.18 -1.45 7.27
C LEU A 19 -4.06 -2.60 6.27
N VAL A 20 -3.11 -2.51 5.32
CA VAL A 20 -2.81 -3.56 4.35
C VAL A 20 -2.48 -4.87 5.07
N GLU A 21 -1.56 -4.83 6.05
CA GLU A 21 -1.16 -5.99 6.85
C GLU A 21 -2.36 -6.66 7.55
N ARG A 22 -3.29 -5.85 8.08
CA ARG A 22 -4.51 -6.36 8.72
C ARG A 22 -5.47 -7.00 7.73
N LEU A 23 -5.59 -6.44 6.53
CA LEU A 23 -6.44 -6.98 5.48
C LEU A 23 -5.89 -8.32 4.98
N GLU A 24 -4.58 -8.38 4.73
CA GLU A 24 -3.92 -9.63 4.32
C GLU A 24 -4.04 -10.70 5.43
N ALA A 25 -3.79 -10.34 6.69
CA ALA A 25 -3.93 -11.25 7.83
C ALA A 25 -5.37 -11.80 8.01
N ALA A 26 -6.39 -11.05 7.59
CA ALA A 26 -7.77 -11.49 7.58
C ALA A 26 -8.16 -12.31 6.32
N GLY A 27 -7.20 -12.62 5.43
CA GLY A 27 -7.42 -13.42 4.23
C GLY A 27 -7.99 -12.62 3.05
N HIS A 28 -7.84 -11.30 3.04
CA HIS A 28 -8.17 -10.49 1.87
C HIS A 28 -6.99 -10.46 0.89
N GLU A 29 -7.32 -10.44 -0.41
CA GLU A 29 -6.34 -10.23 -1.48
C GLU A 29 -6.20 -8.72 -1.70
N VAL A 30 -5.00 -8.19 -1.52
CA VAL A 30 -4.71 -6.77 -1.64
C VAL A 30 -3.81 -6.52 -2.85
N GLU A 31 -4.26 -5.67 -3.77
CA GLU A 31 -3.47 -5.21 -4.90
C GLU A 31 -3.07 -3.75 -4.67
N ILE A 32 -1.78 -3.47 -4.71
CA ILE A 32 -1.23 -2.13 -4.49
C ILE A 32 -0.75 -1.57 -5.82
N THR A 33 -1.22 -0.38 -6.16
CA THR A 33 -0.64 0.45 -7.23
C THR A 33 0.02 1.67 -6.63
N ALA A 34 1.08 2.16 -7.25
CA ALA A 34 1.79 3.35 -6.79
C ALA A 34 2.20 4.23 -7.95
N ARG A 35 2.08 5.54 -7.76
CA ARG A 35 2.60 6.52 -8.69
C ARG A 35 4.08 6.77 -8.40
N PRO A 36 4.94 6.93 -9.41
CA PRO A 36 6.35 7.26 -9.22
C PRO A 36 6.51 8.75 -8.88
N LEU A 37 5.91 9.18 -7.76
CA LEU A 37 6.03 10.54 -7.24
C LEU A 37 6.98 10.52 -6.04
N SER A 38 7.99 11.40 -6.05
CA SER A 38 8.98 11.47 -4.98
C SER A 38 9.60 10.10 -4.69
N GLN A 39 9.49 9.60 -3.45
CA GLN A 39 10.06 8.33 -2.99
C GLN A 39 8.97 7.25 -2.82
N THR A 40 7.80 7.39 -3.46
CA THR A 40 6.65 6.50 -3.19
C THR A 40 6.94 5.04 -3.52
N VAL A 41 7.63 4.77 -4.64
CA VAL A 41 7.99 3.39 -5.04
C VAL A 41 9.12 2.86 -4.15
N ASP A 42 10.17 3.65 -3.94
CA ASP A 42 11.30 3.27 -3.08
C ASP A 42 10.86 2.96 -1.64
N ALA A 43 9.86 3.68 -1.12
CA ALA A 43 9.30 3.47 0.21
C ALA A 43 8.51 2.15 0.35
N LEU A 44 8.09 1.51 -0.75
CA LEU A 44 7.43 0.19 -0.71
C LEU A 44 8.42 -0.95 -0.45
N GLU A 45 9.69 -0.78 -0.80
CA GLU A 45 10.73 -1.79 -0.64
C GLU A 45 11.40 -1.76 0.75
N GLN A 46 11.10 -0.72 1.55
CA GLN A 46 11.54 -0.55 2.94
C GLN A 46 10.54 -1.17 3.92
#